data_AF-A0A371YJH6-F1
#
_entry.id   AF-A0A371YJH6-F1
#
_cell.length_a   1.000
_cell.length_b   1.000
_cell.length_c   1.000
_cell.angle_alpha   90.00
_cell.angle_beta   90.00
_cell.angle_gamma   90.00
#
_symmetry.space_group_name_H-M   'P 1'
#
loop_
_entity.id
_entity.type
_entity.pdbx_description
1 polymer ?
#
loop_
_entity_poly.entity_id
_entity_poly.type
_entity_poly.pdbx_seq_one_letter_code
_entity_poly.pdbx_strand_id
1 'polypeptide(L)'
;MTESTTPEQLDNFSKLAAINVSKHIEKKNGLSYLSWAWAVDQLMRLDPQANWVFREPVVYPDGSMMVHCDITVYGKTMYMFLPVMNYSNKAIANPNAVDINKAMMRCLVKGIAVHGLGLYIYAGEDLPEEEKQATMHEQNQGSQQPNQQQNQNTQQPVQQQAAPPKPKDTRTQQQIYDSALATIQKTEDRDVLLKAARTFKGTKYETSINKACRARSDQMGWPTKQTQRNQNSPQQPMHH
;
A
#
# COMPACT_ATOMS: atom_id res chain seq x y z
N MET A 1 11.81 47.44 17.22
CA MET A 1 10.65 47.10 16.37
C MET A 1 10.88 45.67 15.92
N THR A 2 10.20 44.71 16.54
CA THR A 2 10.33 43.30 16.20
C THR A 2 9.48 43.02 14.98
N GLU A 3 10.11 42.84 13.82
CA GLU A 3 9.45 42.34 12.62
C GLU A 3 8.92 40.94 12.90
N SER A 4 7.59 40.82 12.95
CA SER A 4 6.88 39.55 12.99
C SER A 4 6.93 38.93 11.59
N THR A 5 7.79 37.93 11.41
CA THR A 5 7.83 37.10 10.21
C THR A 5 6.45 36.46 9.99
N THR A 6 5.78 36.83 8.89
CA THR A 6 4.50 36.23 8.48
C THR A 6 4.76 34.78 8.07
N PRO A 7 3.89 33.81 8.42
CA PRO A 7 4.05 32.44 7.94
C PRO A 7 3.99 32.42 6.41
N GLU A 8 5.01 31.85 5.78
CA GLU A 8 5.09 31.70 4.32
C GLU A 8 3.89 30.89 3.82
N GLN A 9 3.00 31.53 3.06
CA GLN A 9 1.76 30.92 2.61
C GLN A 9 2.08 29.94 1.47
N LEU A 10 2.04 28.65 1.78
CA LEU A 10 2.38 27.58 0.85
C LEU A 10 1.55 27.68 -0.45
N ASP A 11 2.21 27.55 -1.61
CA ASP A 11 1.51 27.57 -2.90
C ASP A 11 0.65 26.31 -3.09
N ASN A 12 -0.26 26.34 -4.08
CA ASN A 12 -1.24 25.28 -4.28
C ASN A 12 -0.62 23.93 -4.65
N PHE A 13 0.48 23.91 -5.39
CA PHE A 13 1.19 22.67 -5.69
C PHE A 13 1.82 22.11 -4.42
N SER A 14 2.53 22.95 -3.67
CA SER A 14 3.21 22.54 -2.44
C SER A 14 2.22 22.02 -1.38
N LYS A 15 1.00 22.58 -1.29
CA LYS A 15 -0.09 22.04 -0.44
C LYS A 15 -0.45 20.60 -0.81
N LEU A 16 -0.64 20.31 -2.09
CA LEU A 16 -0.97 18.97 -2.58
C LEU A 16 0.21 18.01 -2.41
N ALA A 17 1.43 18.49 -2.68
CA ALA A 17 2.67 17.71 -2.56
C ALA A 17 3.00 17.31 -1.11
N ALA A 18 2.56 18.10 -0.11
CA ALA A 18 2.76 17.79 1.30
C ALA A 18 1.91 16.59 1.79
N ILE A 19 0.92 16.15 1.02
CA ILE A 19 0.03 15.05 1.42
C ILE A 19 0.76 13.72 1.28
N ASN A 20 0.91 13.01 2.39
CA ASN A 20 1.48 11.67 2.39
C ASN A 20 0.48 10.66 1.80
N VAL A 21 0.83 10.09 0.65
CA VAL A 21 -0.02 9.12 -0.05
C VAL A 21 0.36 7.66 0.21
N SER A 22 1.40 7.39 1.03
CA SER A 22 2.01 6.05 1.19
C SER A 22 1.04 4.91 1.49
N LYS A 23 -0.02 5.17 2.27
CA LYS A 23 -1.05 4.19 2.63
C LYS A 23 -2.00 3.81 1.49
N HIS A 24 -1.96 4.58 0.39
CA HIS A 24 -2.86 4.46 -0.75
C HIS A 24 -2.10 4.09 -2.03
N ILE A 25 -0.81 3.77 -1.91
CA ILE A 25 0.02 3.25 -2.99
C ILE A 25 -0.20 1.74 -3.11
N GLU A 26 -0.63 1.31 -4.28
CA GLU A 26 -0.60 -0.09 -4.71
C GLU A 26 0.58 -0.31 -5.64
N LYS A 27 1.32 -1.41 -5.47
CA LYS A 27 2.38 -1.82 -6.40
C LYS A 27 1.92 -3.00 -7.24
N LYS A 28 1.98 -2.88 -8.56
CA LYS A 28 1.64 -3.96 -9.51
C LYS A 28 2.61 -3.94 -10.70
N ASN A 29 3.26 -5.07 -10.96
CA ASN A 29 4.13 -5.27 -12.13
C ASN A 29 5.18 -4.16 -12.32
N GLY A 30 5.90 -3.86 -11.24
CA GLY A 30 6.98 -2.85 -11.23
C GLY A 30 6.50 -1.39 -11.22
N LEU A 31 5.18 -1.14 -11.25
CA LEU A 31 4.61 0.21 -11.24
C LEU A 31 3.90 0.51 -9.91
N SER A 32 3.94 1.78 -9.52
CA SER A 32 3.24 2.31 -8.35
C SER A 32 1.97 3.03 -8.79
N TYR A 33 0.86 2.77 -8.10
CA TYR A 33 -0.44 3.33 -8.41
C TYR A 33 -1.05 3.96 -7.18
N LEU A 34 -1.51 5.20 -7.30
CA LEU A 34 -2.38 5.80 -6.29
C LEU A 34 -3.83 5.39 -6.56
N SER A 35 -4.56 5.03 -5.51
CA SER A 35 -6.01 4.75 -5.60
C SER A 35 -6.75 5.95 -6.19
N TRP A 36 -7.50 5.73 -7.28
CA TRP A 36 -8.22 6.80 -7.98
C TRP A 36 -9.30 7.44 -7.12
N ALA A 37 -10.07 6.62 -6.39
CA ALA A 37 -11.18 7.11 -5.57
C ALA A 37 -10.65 7.96 -4.42
N TRP A 38 -9.51 7.56 -3.85
CA TRP A 38 -8.86 8.32 -2.79
C TRP A 38 -8.27 9.63 -3.32
N ALA A 39 -7.58 9.60 -4.47
CA ALA A 39 -7.01 10.81 -5.08
C ALA A 39 -8.10 11.85 -5.39
N VAL A 40 -9.25 11.41 -5.92
CA VAL A 40 -10.41 12.27 -6.19
C VAL A 40 -11.03 12.80 -4.88
N ASP A 41 -11.23 11.97 -3.85
CA ASP A 41 -11.73 12.45 -2.55
C ASP A 41 -10.84 13.55 -1.96
N GLN A 42 -9.52 13.34 -1.97
CA GLN A 42 -8.58 14.34 -1.46
C GLN A 42 -8.59 15.62 -2.31
N LEU A 43 -8.61 15.49 -3.63
CA LEU A 43 -8.71 16.62 -4.54
C LEU A 43 -9.97 17.45 -4.26
N MET A 44 -11.15 16.82 -4.20
CA MET A 44 -12.42 17.52 -4.03
C MET A 44 -12.55 18.20 -2.66
N ARG A 45 -11.87 17.69 -1.62
CA ARG A 45 -11.81 18.34 -0.31
C ARG A 45 -10.98 19.62 -0.31
N LEU A 46 -9.95 19.66 -1.15
CA LEU A 46 -8.99 20.76 -1.23
C LEU A 46 -9.43 21.82 -2.25
N ASP A 47 -9.97 21.38 -3.37
CA ASP A 47 -10.56 22.19 -4.41
C ASP A 47 -11.92 21.63 -4.83
N PRO A 48 -13.02 22.08 -4.19
CA PRO A 48 -14.37 21.66 -4.56
C PRO A 48 -14.80 22.06 -5.99
N GLN A 49 -14.06 22.96 -6.65
CA GLN A 49 -14.32 23.37 -8.04
C GLN A 49 -13.48 22.59 -9.06
N ALA A 50 -12.61 21.69 -8.59
CA ALA A 50 -11.82 20.84 -9.46
C ALA A 50 -12.75 20.02 -10.37
N ASN A 51 -12.35 19.89 -11.64
CA ASN A 51 -13.13 19.21 -12.66
C ASN A 51 -12.21 18.60 -13.71
N TRP A 52 -12.73 17.63 -14.47
CA TRP A 52 -11.97 17.00 -15.54
C TRP A 52 -12.87 16.65 -16.72
N VAL A 53 -12.24 16.56 -17.89
CA VAL A 53 -12.85 16.11 -19.13
C VAL A 53 -12.00 15.01 -19.72
N PHE A 54 -12.62 13.89 -20.06
CA PHE A 54 -11.99 12.90 -20.91
C PHE A 54 -12.27 13.23 -22.37
N ARG A 55 -11.22 13.31 -23.19
CA ARG A 55 -11.38 13.52 -24.63
C ARG A 55 -11.59 12.18 -25.33
N GLU A 56 -12.02 12.24 -26.59
CA GLU A 56 -12.11 11.05 -27.44
C GLU A 56 -10.74 10.34 -27.51
N PRO A 57 -10.69 9.02 -27.28
CA PRO A 57 -9.45 8.27 -27.42
C PRO A 57 -8.90 8.30 -28.85
N VAL A 58 -7.59 8.31 -29.00
CA VAL A 58 -6.92 8.11 -30.30
C VAL A 58 -6.73 6.63 -30.53
N VAL A 59 -7.17 6.12 -31.69
CA VAL A 59 -6.92 4.76 -32.16
C VAL A 59 -5.77 4.77 -33.15
N TYR A 60 -4.73 3.97 -32.91
CA TYR A 60 -3.58 3.82 -33.80
C TYR A 60 -3.82 2.77 -34.89
N PRO A 61 -3.04 2.76 -35.98
CA PRO A 61 -3.21 1.79 -37.07
C PRO A 61 -3.11 0.31 -36.67
N ASP A 62 -2.40 0.00 -35.57
CA ASP A 62 -2.29 -1.35 -35.03
C ASP A 62 -3.47 -1.76 -34.12
N GLY A 63 -4.48 -0.89 -34.01
CA GLY A 63 -5.66 -1.07 -33.16
C GLY A 63 -5.43 -0.71 -31.69
N SER A 64 -4.22 -0.29 -31.30
CA SER A 64 -3.98 0.20 -29.95
C SER A 64 -4.60 1.57 -29.71
N MET A 65 -4.82 1.94 -28.45
CA MET A 65 -5.51 3.18 -28.09
C MET A 65 -4.74 4.03 -27.07
N MET A 66 -4.86 5.34 -27.22
CA MET A 66 -4.42 6.35 -26.27
C MET A 66 -5.66 7.04 -25.66
N VAL A 67 -5.72 7.14 -24.34
CA VAL A 67 -6.75 7.94 -23.64
C VAL A 67 -6.19 9.29 -23.23
N HIS A 68 -7.08 10.27 -23.04
CA HIS A 68 -6.72 11.67 -22.81
C HIS A 68 -7.58 12.26 -21.71
N CYS A 69 -6.98 13.04 -20.82
CA CYS A 69 -7.66 13.70 -19.72
C CYS A 69 -7.16 15.14 -19.55
N ASP A 70 -8.08 16.09 -19.55
CA ASP A 70 -7.85 17.45 -19.07
C ASP A 70 -8.34 17.53 -17.63
N ILE A 71 -7.46 17.88 -16.69
CA ILE A 71 -7.79 18.07 -15.28
C ILE A 71 -7.58 19.54 -14.93
N THR A 72 -8.55 20.15 -14.28
CA THR A 72 -8.49 21.53 -13.80
C THR A 72 -8.49 21.53 -12.28
N VAL A 73 -7.44 22.08 -11.68
CA VAL A 73 -7.29 22.23 -10.23
C VAL A 73 -6.80 23.63 -9.90
N TYR A 74 -7.47 24.30 -8.97
CA TYR A 74 -7.27 25.70 -8.60
C TYR A 74 -7.25 26.64 -9.82
N GLY A 75 -8.15 26.38 -10.78
CA GLY A 75 -8.28 27.17 -12.01
C GLY A 75 -7.19 26.92 -13.07
N LYS A 76 -6.24 26.01 -12.83
CA LYS A 76 -5.21 25.62 -13.82
C LYS A 76 -5.57 24.29 -14.46
N THR A 77 -5.68 24.26 -15.78
CA THR A 77 -5.90 23.02 -16.54
C THR A 77 -4.57 22.40 -16.97
N MET A 78 -4.41 21.10 -16.74
CA MET A 78 -3.29 20.28 -17.21
C MET A 78 -3.82 19.15 -18.08
N TYR A 79 -3.15 18.92 -19.21
CA TYR A 79 -3.45 17.82 -20.14
C TYR A 79 -2.57 16.61 -19.82
N MET A 80 -3.16 15.42 -19.85
CA MET A 80 -2.49 14.14 -19.65
C MET A 80 -3.00 13.10 -20.66
N PHE A 81 -2.15 12.13 -20.97
CA PHE A 81 -2.50 11.00 -21.84
C PHE A 81 -1.89 9.70 -21.30
N LEU A 82 -2.51 8.57 -21.65
CA LEU A 82 -2.01 7.25 -21.26
C LEU A 82 -2.40 6.18 -22.30
N PRO A 83 -1.47 5.28 -22.70
CA PRO A 83 -1.84 4.16 -23.55
C PRO A 83 -2.71 3.16 -22.78
N VAL A 84 -3.64 2.52 -23.49
CA VAL A 84 -4.41 1.40 -22.96
C VAL A 84 -3.51 0.16 -22.96
N MET A 85 -3.17 -0.32 -21.77
CA MET A 85 -2.18 -1.40 -21.58
C MET A 85 -2.71 -2.58 -20.78
N ASN A 86 -2.17 -3.76 -21.06
CA ASN A 86 -2.41 -4.97 -20.30
C ASN A 86 -1.59 -5.01 -19.00
N TYR A 87 -1.69 -6.10 -18.26
CA TYR A 87 -0.95 -6.30 -17.01
C TYR A 87 0.58 -6.30 -17.22
N SER A 88 1.08 -6.66 -18.40
CA SER A 88 2.52 -6.65 -18.72
C SER A 88 3.02 -5.30 -19.23
N ASN A 89 2.26 -4.21 -19.03
CA ASN A 89 2.57 -2.86 -19.51
C ASN A 89 2.79 -2.80 -21.03
N LYS A 90 2.07 -3.64 -21.79
CA LYS A 90 2.06 -3.62 -23.26
C LYS A 90 0.74 -3.06 -23.77
N ALA A 91 0.79 -2.27 -24.83
CA ALA A 91 -0.40 -1.75 -25.49
C ALA A 91 -1.33 -2.89 -25.94
N ILE A 92 -2.64 -2.69 -25.78
CA ILE A 92 -3.67 -3.64 -26.18
C ILE A 92 -4.25 -3.20 -27.53
N ALA A 93 -4.23 -4.08 -28.52
CA ALA A 93 -5.00 -3.87 -29.76
C ALA A 93 -6.49 -4.16 -29.52
N ASN A 94 -7.37 -3.28 -30.01
CA ASN A 94 -8.82 -3.35 -29.87
C ASN A 94 -9.28 -3.58 -28.41
N PRO A 95 -8.91 -2.69 -27.46
CA PRO A 95 -9.25 -2.86 -26.06
C PRO A 95 -10.76 -2.78 -25.83
N ASN A 96 -11.25 -3.51 -24.81
CA ASN A 96 -12.64 -3.42 -24.39
C ASN A 96 -12.88 -2.25 -23.43
N ALA A 97 -14.15 -1.99 -23.10
CA ALA A 97 -14.54 -0.90 -22.21
C ALA A 97 -13.89 -0.95 -20.81
N VAL A 98 -13.59 -2.15 -20.27
CA VAL A 98 -12.92 -2.29 -18.96
C VAL A 98 -11.47 -1.85 -19.05
N ASP A 99 -10.77 -2.21 -20.13
CA ASP A 99 -9.40 -1.79 -20.37
C ASP A 99 -9.30 -0.28 -20.55
N ILE A 100 -10.22 0.29 -21.34
CA ILE A 100 -10.33 1.74 -21.56
C ILE A 100 -10.62 2.47 -20.23
N ASN A 101 -11.60 2.02 -19.44
CA ASN A 101 -11.93 2.65 -18.16
C ASN A 101 -10.75 2.64 -17.18
N LYS A 102 -10.01 1.51 -17.09
CA LYS A 102 -8.80 1.44 -16.26
C LYS A 102 -7.74 2.46 -16.71
N ALA A 103 -7.54 2.60 -18.02
CA ALA A 103 -6.59 3.58 -18.56
C ALA A 103 -7.05 5.02 -18.29
N MET A 104 -8.34 5.34 -18.48
CA MET A 104 -8.90 6.67 -18.21
C MET A 104 -8.73 7.07 -16.74
N MET A 105 -9.06 6.17 -15.80
CA MET A 105 -8.87 6.46 -14.38
C MET A 105 -7.40 6.63 -13.99
N ARG A 106 -6.49 5.82 -14.56
CA ARG A 106 -5.04 6.00 -14.34
C ARG A 106 -4.55 7.33 -14.92
N CYS A 107 -5.06 7.73 -16.08
CA CYS A 107 -4.75 9.01 -16.72
C CYS A 107 -5.22 10.18 -15.86
N LEU A 108 -6.44 10.10 -15.29
CA LEU A 108 -6.96 11.09 -14.35
C LEU A 108 -6.03 11.24 -13.13
N VAL A 109 -5.69 10.14 -12.45
CA VAL A 109 -4.84 10.20 -11.24
C VAL A 109 -3.45 10.74 -11.55
N LYS A 110 -2.83 10.37 -12.68
CA LYS A 110 -1.57 10.97 -13.13
C LYS A 110 -1.74 12.48 -13.40
N GLY A 111 -2.87 12.89 -13.97
CA GLY A 111 -3.22 14.31 -14.12
C GLY A 111 -3.29 15.03 -12.76
N ILE A 112 -3.98 14.46 -11.77
CA ILE A 112 -4.07 15.02 -10.41
C ILE A 112 -2.67 15.11 -9.79
N ALA A 113 -1.82 14.12 -10.00
CA ALA A 113 -0.47 14.11 -9.48
C ALA A 113 0.41 15.22 -10.04
N VAL A 114 0.22 15.63 -11.30
CA VAL A 114 0.90 16.81 -11.88
C VAL A 114 0.55 18.12 -11.15
N HIS A 115 -0.57 18.16 -10.44
CA HIS A 115 -0.90 19.27 -9.52
C HIS A 115 -0.24 19.16 -8.15
N GLY A 116 0.47 18.07 -7.86
CA GLY A 116 1.30 17.89 -6.66
C GLY A 116 0.99 16.60 -5.88
N LEU A 117 -0.22 16.04 -6.01
CA LEU A 117 -0.64 14.91 -5.16
C LEU A 117 0.08 13.62 -5.53
N GLY A 118 1.08 13.23 -4.74
CA GLY A 118 1.75 11.94 -4.89
C GLY A 118 2.59 11.81 -6.17
N LEU A 119 3.02 12.91 -6.80
CA LEU A 119 3.82 12.88 -8.04
C LEU A 119 5.07 12.00 -7.94
N TYR A 120 5.71 12.00 -6.77
CA TYR A 120 6.94 11.26 -6.49
C TYR A 120 6.83 9.74 -6.69
N ILE A 121 5.61 9.17 -6.64
CA ILE A 121 5.42 7.72 -6.82
C ILE A 121 5.65 7.26 -8.26
N TYR A 122 5.61 8.20 -9.22
CA TYR A 122 5.82 7.95 -10.64
C TYR A 122 7.27 8.21 -11.07
N ALA A 123 8.12 8.74 -10.19
CA ALA A 123 9.52 8.96 -10.49
C ALA A 123 10.22 7.63 -10.76
N GLY A 124 10.95 7.55 -11.87
CA GLY A 124 11.71 6.36 -12.26
C GLY A 124 10.91 5.31 -13.04
N GLU A 125 9.63 5.51 -13.33
CA GLU A 125 8.86 4.58 -14.18
C GLU A 125 9.46 4.44 -15.60
N ASP A 126 10.10 5.51 -16.07
CA ASP A 126 10.74 5.70 -17.36
C ASP A 126 12.17 5.17 -17.46
N LEU A 127 12.81 4.87 -16.32
CA LEU A 127 14.19 4.38 -16.30
C LEU A 127 14.28 2.91 -16.73
N PRO A 128 15.45 2.44 -17.21
CA PRO A 128 15.73 1.01 -17.37
C PRO A 128 15.54 0.22 -16.06
N GLU A 129 15.18 -1.06 -16.15
CA GLU A 129 14.87 -1.91 -14.98
C GLU A 129 16.03 -1.99 -13.96
N GLU A 130 17.27 -1.89 -14.44
CA GLU A 130 18.50 -1.88 -13.64
C GLU A 130 18.60 -0.64 -12.74
N GLU A 131 18.07 0.50 -13.19
CA GLU A 131 18.08 1.78 -12.48
C GLU A 131 16.87 1.95 -11.54
N LYS A 132 15.76 1.26 -11.84
CA LYS A 132 14.57 1.20 -10.96
C LYS A 132 14.87 0.56 -9.61
N GLN A 133 15.73 -0.45 -9.58
CA GLN A 133 16.09 -1.12 -8.33
C GLN A 133 16.87 -0.21 -7.39
N ALA A 134 17.74 0.67 -7.91
CA ALA A 134 18.49 1.62 -7.09
C ALA A 134 17.58 2.68 -6.44
N THR A 135 16.66 3.25 -7.22
CA THR A 135 15.73 4.32 -6.78
C THR A 135 14.66 3.83 -5.78
N MET A 136 14.22 2.57 -5.87
CA MET A 136 13.25 2.00 -4.92
C MET A 136 13.79 1.79 -3.49
N HIS A 137 15.10 1.61 -3.32
CA HIS A 137 15.71 1.39 -2.01
C HIS A 137 15.79 2.68 -1.17
N GLU A 138 15.89 3.84 -1.82
CA GLU A 138 15.94 5.15 -1.15
C GLU A 138 14.54 5.60 -0.68
N GLN A 139 13.49 5.33 -1.46
CA GLN A 139 12.12 5.75 -1.15
C GLN A 139 11.44 4.97 -0.01
N ASN A 140 11.91 3.76 0.30
CA ASN A 140 11.29 2.86 1.29
C ASN A 140 11.74 3.09 2.76
N GLN A 141 12.70 3.99 3.02
CA GLN A 141 13.17 4.26 4.39
C GLN A 141 12.28 5.25 5.18
N GLY A 142 11.29 5.89 4.54
CA GLY A 142 10.52 6.99 5.15
C GLY A 142 9.15 6.66 5.77
N SER A 143 8.50 5.52 5.50
CA SER A 143 7.14 5.29 6.02
C SER A 143 6.66 3.85 5.86
N GLN A 144 6.62 3.09 6.95
CA GLN A 144 6.05 1.74 7.00
C GLN A 144 4.77 1.71 7.83
N GLN A 145 3.61 1.63 7.17
CA GLN A 145 2.38 1.05 7.73
C GLN A 145 1.65 0.26 6.63
N PRO A 146 1.19 -0.98 6.87
CA PRO A 146 0.43 -1.75 5.90
C PRO A 146 -1.08 -1.62 6.14
N ASN A 147 -1.85 -1.24 5.10
CA ASN A 147 -3.31 -1.38 5.06
C ASN A 147 -3.71 -2.12 3.76
N GLN A 148 -4.17 -3.37 3.85
CA GLN A 148 -5.58 -3.81 3.75
C GLN A 148 -6.28 -3.43 2.43
N GLN A 149 -6.45 -4.44 1.56
CA GLN A 149 -7.34 -4.39 0.41
C GLN A 149 -8.77 -4.69 0.86
N GLN A 150 -9.68 -3.75 0.61
CA GLN A 150 -11.12 -3.91 0.73
C GLN A 150 -11.68 -4.27 -0.65
N ASN A 151 -12.28 -5.45 -0.73
CA ASN A 151 -12.94 -5.99 -1.92
C ASN A 151 -14.42 -5.61 -1.85
N GLN A 152 -14.96 -4.89 -2.85
CA GLN A 152 -16.40 -4.64 -2.95
C GLN A 152 -17.05 -5.56 -3.98
N ASN A 153 -18.20 -6.05 -3.56
CA ASN A 153 -18.95 -7.19 -4.03
C ASN A 153 -20.17 -6.70 -4.81
N THR A 154 -20.51 -7.34 -5.93
CA THR A 154 -21.87 -7.26 -6.52
C THR A 154 -22.28 -8.64 -7.03
N GLN A 155 -23.42 -9.12 -6.50
CA GLN A 155 -24.11 -10.39 -6.76
C GLN A 155 -24.78 -10.34 -8.14
N GLN A 156 -24.98 -11.43 -8.91
CA GLN A 156 -25.90 -12.59 -8.77
C GLN A 156 -25.71 -13.52 -10.02
N PRO A 157 -26.46 -14.63 -10.24
CA PRO A 157 -26.86 -15.76 -9.39
C PRO A 157 -26.37 -17.14 -9.94
N VAL A 158 -26.70 -18.20 -9.19
CA VAL A 158 -26.26 -19.61 -9.24
C VAL A 158 -26.73 -20.39 -10.48
N GLN A 159 -25.83 -21.17 -11.10
CA GLN A 159 -26.16 -22.44 -11.79
C GLN A 159 -25.16 -23.55 -11.43
N GLN A 160 -25.71 -24.71 -11.08
CA GLN A 160 -25.03 -25.92 -10.60
C GLN A 160 -24.22 -26.64 -11.69
N GLN A 161 -23.02 -27.11 -11.36
CA GLN A 161 -22.46 -28.39 -11.83
C GLN A 161 -21.22 -28.83 -11.03
N ALA A 162 -21.03 -30.16 -10.98
CA ALA A 162 -20.20 -31.04 -10.13
C ALA A 162 -18.78 -30.61 -9.65
N ALA A 163 -18.40 -31.10 -8.46
CA ALA A 163 -17.13 -30.88 -7.78
C ALA A 163 -15.96 -31.80 -8.23
N PRO A 164 -14.72 -31.26 -8.30
CA PRO A 164 -13.49 -32.01 -7.99
C PRO A 164 -12.54 -31.22 -7.01
N PRO A 165 -11.41 -31.77 -6.55
CA PRO A 165 -11.05 -31.84 -5.12
C PRO A 165 -10.33 -30.61 -4.53
N LYS A 166 -10.35 -30.52 -3.19
CA LYS A 166 -9.75 -29.47 -2.33
C LYS A 166 -8.31 -29.12 -2.75
N PRO A 167 -7.96 -27.82 -2.91
CA PRO A 167 -6.58 -27.40 -3.10
C PRO A 167 -5.78 -27.65 -1.81
N LYS A 168 -4.71 -28.45 -1.91
CA LYS A 168 -3.63 -28.45 -0.91
C LYS A 168 -2.92 -27.11 -1.00
N ASP A 169 -3.07 -26.32 0.05
CA ASP A 169 -2.43 -25.03 0.25
C ASP A 169 -0.91 -25.17 0.13
N THR A 170 -0.37 -24.85 -1.05
CA THR A 170 1.06 -24.94 -1.33
C THR A 170 1.73 -23.61 -0.97
N ARG A 171 1.47 -23.12 0.25
CA ARG A 171 2.24 -22.01 0.81
C ARG A 171 3.63 -22.52 1.15
N THR A 172 4.66 -21.86 0.64
CA THR A 172 6.05 -22.24 0.94
C THR A 172 6.32 -22.05 2.43
N GLN A 173 7.25 -22.83 2.98
CA GLN A 173 7.58 -22.73 4.41
C GLN A 173 8.11 -21.33 4.79
N GLN A 174 8.66 -20.58 3.81
CA GLN A 174 9.03 -19.18 3.95
C GLN A 174 7.79 -18.26 4.04
N GLN A 175 6.79 -18.44 3.18
CA GLN A 175 5.55 -17.66 3.23
C GLN A 175 4.77 -17.88 4.54
N ILE A 176 4.79 -19.13 5.05
CA ILE A 176 4.17 -19.47 6.34
C ILE A 176 4.95 -18.80 7.48
N TYR A 177 6.29 -18.77 7.39
CA TYR A 177 7.15 -18.08 8.35
C TYR A 177 6.90 -16.57 8.39
N ASP A 178 6.88 -15.91 7.23
CA ASP A 178 6.66 -14.46 7.15
C ASP A 178 5.27 -14.09 7.68
N SER A 179 4.26 -14.90 7.36
CA SER A 179 2.90 -14.77 7.91
C SER A 179 2.85 -14.96 9.43
N ALA A 180 3.61 -15.91 9.98
CA ALA A 180 3.65 -16.17 11.41
C ALA A 180 4.33 -15.01 12.18
N LEU A 181 5.42 -14.44 11.65
CA LEU A 181 6.06 -13.26 12.24
C LEU A 181 5.12 -12.06 12.29
N ALA A 182 4.42 -11.78 11.18
CA ALA A 182 3.45 -10.69 11.12
C ALA A 182 2.28 -10.90 12.10
N THR A 183 1.85 -12.15 12.29
CA THR A 183 0.79 -12.51 13.24
C THR A 183 1.26 -12.33 14.69
N ILE A 184 2.48 -12.79 15.02
CA ILE A 184 3.08 -12.63 16.36
C ILE A 184 3.23 -11.15 16.72
N GLN A 185 3.64 -10.30 15.78
CA GLN A 185 3.84 -8.88 16.07
C GLN A 185 2.54 -8.13 16.40
N LYS A 186 1.40 -8.59 15.88
CA LYS A 186 0.11 -7.89 16.00
C LYS A 186 -0.87 -8.54 16.97
N THR A 187 -0.64 -9.79 17.38
CA THR A 187 -1.57 -10.50 18.26
C THR A 187 -1.61 -9.89 19.66
N GLU A 188 -2.81 -9.81 20.22
CA GLU A 188 -3.07 -9.53 21.64
C GLU A 188 -3.53 -10.80 22.38
N ASP A 189 -3.56 -11.94 21.66
CA ASP A 189 -3.90 -13.24 22.20
C ASP A 189 -2.62 -14.07 22.45
N ARG A 190 -2.48 -14.58 23.68
CA ARG A 190 -1.38 -15.43 24.13
C ARG A 190 -1.40 -16.80 23.47
N ASP A 191 -2.57 -17.35 23.17
CA ASP A 191 -2.69 -18.68 22.57
C ASP A 191 -2.14 -18.72 21.15
N VAL A 192 -2.16 -17.57 20.45
CA VAL A 192 -1.53 -17.39 19.14
C VAL A 192 -0.01 -17.53 19.24
N LEU A 193 0.63 -17.02 20.30
CA LEU A 193 2.08 -17.20 20.51
C LEU A 193 2.44 -18.67 20.79
N LEU A 194 1.63 -19.35 21.60
CA LEU A 194 1.82 -20.77 21.91
C LEU A 194 1.63 -21.64 20.67
N LYS A 195 0.63 -21.34 19.86
CA LYS A 195 0.36 -22.03 18.60
C LYS A 195 1.51 -21.83 17.62
N ALA A 196 1.99 -20.59 17.44
CA ALA A 196 3.11 -20.30 16.55
C ALA A 196 4.40 -21.00 16.99
N ALA A 197 4.74 -20.96 18.29
CA ALA A 197 5.91 -21.67 18.81
C ALA A 197 5.83 -23.19 18.59
N ARG A 198 4.63 -23.80 18.72
CA ARG A 198 4.41 -25.22 18.43
C ARG A 198 4.50 -25.54 16.94
N THR A 199 3.94 -24.69 16.08
CA THR A 199 3.93 -24.89 14.62
C THR A 199 5.33 -24.92 14.02
N PHE A 200 6.28 -24.15 14.55
CA PHE A 200 7.64 -24.07 14.03
C PHE A 200 8.68 -24.87 14.81
N LYS A 201 8.27 -25.65 15.81
CA LYS A 201 9.16 -26.52 16.59
C LYS A 201 9.82 -27.56 15.67
N GLY A 202 11.15 -27.65 15.70
CA GLY A 202 11.95 -28.53 14.85
C GLY A 202 12.18 -28.00 13.43
N THR A 203 11.77 -26.77 13.11
CA THR A 203 12.06 -26.13 11.82
C THR A 203 13.26 -25.21 11.90
N LYS A 204 13.87 -24.87 10.76
CA LYS A 204 14.96 -23.87 10.71
C LYS A 204 14.53 -22.46 11.18
N TYR A 205 13.23 -22.21 11.32
CA TYR A 205 12.66 -20.95 11.79
C TYR A 205 12.27 -20.97 13.27
N GLU A 206 12.48 -22.07 14.00
CA GLU A 206 12.10 -22.23 15.40
C GLU A 206 12.67 -21.11 16.28
N THR A 207 13.97 -20.86 16.17
CA THR A 207 14.69 -19.87 16.99
C THR A 207 14.15 -18.45 16.77
N SER A 208 13.89 -18.08 15.52
CA SER A 208 13.42 -16.73 15.18
C SER A 208 11.95 -16.53 15.59
N ILE A 209 11.09 -17.54 15.42
CA ILE A 209 9.71 -17.51 15.92
C ILE A 209 9.67 -17.43 17.45
N ASN A 210 10.48 -18.22 18.14
CA ASN A 210 10.56 -18.16 19.61
C ASN A 210 11.04 -16.79 20.12
N LYS A 211 12.00 -16.15 19.42
CA LYS A 211 12.45 -14.80 19.74
C LYS A 211 11.34 -13.77 19.53
N ALA A 212 10.59 -13.87 18.42
CA ALA A 212 9.45 -12.99 18.15
C ALA A 212 8.34 -13.15 19.19
N CYS A 213 8.00 -14.39 19.57
CA CYS A 213 7.00 -14.65 20.62
C CYS A 213 7.41 -14.06 21.97
N ARG A 214 8.69 -14.17 22.35
CA ARG A 214 9.22 -13.56 23.59
C ARG A 214 9.13 -12.04 23.54
N ALA A 215 9.63 -11.43 22.46
CA ALA A 215 9.57 -9.98 22.29
C ALA A 215 8.13 -9.45 22.35
N ARG A 216 7.16 -10.16 21.76
CA ARG A 216 5.74 -9.79 21.87
C ARG A 216 5.20 -9.96 23.28
N SER A 217 5.53 -11.07 23.95
CA SER A 217 5.14 -11.31 25.34
C SER A 217 5.64 -10.20 26.27
N ASP A 218 6.87 -9.73 26.06
CA ASP A 218 7.49 -8.66 26.83
C ASP A 218 6.81 -7.30 26.55
N GLN A 219 6.51 -6.99 25.27
CA GLN A 219 5.75 -5.80 24.88
C GLN A 219 4.35 -5.74 25.53
N MET A 220 3.69 -6.89 25.66
CA MET A 220 2.35 -6.99 26.24
C MET A 220 2.38 -7.13 27.77
N GLY A 221 3.57 -7.16 28.39
CA GLY A 221 3.72 -7.32 29.84
C GLY A 221 3.22 -8.68 30.37
N TRP A 222 3.16 -9.72 29.53
CA TRP A 222 2.66 -11.01 29.95
C TRP A 222 3.69 -11.76 30.81
N PRO A 223 3.27 -12.39 31.92
CA PRO A 223 4.19 -13.08 32.81
C PRO A 223 4.87 -14.24 32.08
N THR A 224 6.18 -14.11 31.87
CA THR A 224 7.05 -15.20 31.45
C THR A 224 7.44 -16.01 32.70
N LYS A 225 7.77 -17.29 32.53
CA LYS A 225 8.17 -18.17 33.66
C LYS A 225 9.39 -17.66 34.44
N GLN A 226 10.10 -16.63 33.97
CA GLN A 226 11.21 -15.99 34.70
C GLN A 226 10.75 -14.93 35.71
N THR A 227 9.59 -14.28 35.52
CA THR A 227 9.11 -13.20 36.39
C THR A 227 8.62 -13.70 37.76
N GLN A 228 8.40 -15.01 37.93
CA GLN A 228 7.96 -15.60 39.22
C GLN A 228 9.10 -15.94 40.18
N ARG A 229 10.39 -15.78 39.83
CA ARG A 229 11.50 -16.09 40.76
C ARG A 229 11.98 -14.94 41.65
N ASN A 230 11.60 -13.68 41.36
CA ASN A 230 12.13 -12.51 42.08
C ASN A 230 11.18 -11.87 43.11
N GLN A 231 10.10 -12.55 43.53
CA GLN A 231 9.18 -12.03 44.56
C GLN A 231 9.18 -12.79 45.89
N ASN A 232 10.09 -13.74 46.11
CA ASN A 232 10.29 -14.32 47.44
C ASN A 232 11.72 -14.03 47.94
N SER A 233 11.89 -12.89 48.59
CA SER A 233 12.97 -12.65 49.55
C SER A 233 12.32 -12.10 50.82
N PRO A 234 12.33 -12.85 51.94
CA PRO A 234 11.76 -12.37 53.19
C PRO A 234 12.61 -11.21 53.74
N GLN A 235 11.96 -10.09 54.05
CA GLN A 235 12.56 -8.97 54.77
C GLN A 235 12.99 -9.42 56.17
N GLN A 236 14.27 -9.21 56.51
CA GLN A 236 14.73 -9.20 57.89
C GLN A 236 14.45 -7.82 58.52
N PRO A 237 13.95 -7.77 59.77
CA PRO A 237 13.73 -6.51 60.46
C PRO A 237 15.05 -5.98 61.06
N MET A 238 15.32 -4.70 60.84
CA MET A 238 16.42 -3.94 61.45
C MET A 238 16.16 -3.78 62.95
N HIS A 239 17.11 -4.21 63.77
CA HIS A 239 17.14 -3.98 65.22
C HIS A 239 18.18 -2.90 65.55
N HIS A 240 17.74 -1.96 66.40
CA HIS A 240 18.45 -0.88 67.11
C HIS A 240 18.75 0.40 66.33
#